data_AF-A0A382EFX2-F1
#
_entry.id   AF-A0A382EFX2-F1
#
_cell.length_a   1.000
_cell.length_b   1.000
_cell.length_c   1.000
_cell.angle_alpha   90.00
_cell.angle_beta   90.00
_cell.angle_gamma   90.00
#
_symmetry.space_group_name_H-M   'P 1'
#
loop_
_entity.id
_entity.type
_entity.pdbx_description
1 polymer ?
#
loop_
_entity_poly.entity_id
_entity_poly.type
_entity_poly.pdbx_seq_one_letter_code
_entity_poly.pdbx_strand_id
1 'polypeptide(L)' 'MTLLNNILPEVRRGKLKELLSKEKIVRVLEAHNGLSGIIANNTYIEGLSDEVSVYREFDAIWESSLTDSASKG' A
#
# COMPACT_ATOMS: atom_id res chain seq x y z
N MET A 1 4.52 -8.95 -3.97
CA MET A 1 3.55 -10.02 -4.30
C MET A 1 4.22 -11.35 -3.97
N THR A 2 3.93 -11.92 -2.82
CA THR A 2 4.47 -13.23 -2.42
C THR A 2 3.47 -14.32 -2.76
N LEU A 3 3.92 -15.56 -2.93
CA LEU A 3 3.04 -16.73 -3.13
C LEU A 3 2.07 -16.96 -1.96
N LEU A 4 2.30 -16.30 -0.83
CA LEU A 4 1.50 -16.38 0.39
C LEU A 4 0.26 -15.47 0.35
N ASN A 5 0.22 -14.46 -0.53
CA ASN A 5 -0.85 -13.46 -0.54
C ASN A 5 -1.47 -13.32 -1.94
N ASN A 6 -2.19 -14.36 -2.36
CA ASN A 6 -2.91 -14.41 -3.63
C ASN A 6 -4.28 -13.75 -3.52
N ILE A 7 -4.29 -12.42 -3.64
CA ILE A 7 -5.53 -11.65 -3.80
C ILE A 7 -5.76 -11.46 -5.31
N LEU A 8 -6.95 -11.85 -5.78
CA LEU A 8 -7.32 -11.64 -7.17
C LEU A 8 -7.30 -10.15 -7.56
N PRO A 9 -6.83 -9.78 -8.76
CA PRO A 9 -6.76 -8.39 -9.19
C PRO A 9 -8.09 -7.64 -9.10
N GLU A 10 -9.21 -8.30 -9.37
CA GLU A 10 -10.55 -7.73 -9.27
C GLU A 10 -10.88 -7.32 -7.83
N VAL A 11 -10.51 -8.16 -6.86
CA VAL A 11 -10.71 -7.89 -5.43
C VAL A 11 -9.86 -6.70 -4.99
N ARG A 12 -8.58 -6.62 -5.42
CA ARG A 12 -7.71 -5.46 -5.12
C ARG A 12 -8.27 -4.16 -5.70
N ARG A 13 -8.69 -4.17 -6.97
CA ARG A 13 -9.30 -2.99 -7.61
C ARG A 13 -10.63 -2.60 -6.97
N GLY A 14 -11.45 -3.57 -6.57
CA GLY A 14 -12.71 -3.33 -5.87
C GLY A 14 -12.50 -2.57 -4.55
N LYS A 15 -11.54 -3.03 -3.73
CA LYS A 15 -11.18 -2.36 -2.47
C LYS A 15 -10.71 -0.92 -2.70
N LEU A 16 -9.85 -0.68 -3.70
CA LEU A 16 -9.40 0.68 -4.00
C LEU A 16 -10.57 1.59 -4.41
N LYS A 17 -11.49 1.11 -5.25
CA LYS A 17 -12.69 1.88 -5.63
C LYS A 17 -13.54 2.24 -4.41
N GLU A 18 -13.73 1.29 -3.50
CA GLU A 18 -14.48 1.52 -2.27
C GLU A 18 -13.81 2.58 -1.38
N LEU A 19 -12.48 2.50 -1.21
CA LEU A 19 -11.72 3.50 -0.46
C LEU A 19 -11.86 4.90 -1.05
N LEU A 20 -11.71 5.02 -2.38
CA LEU A 20 -11.85 6.29 -3.10
C LEU A 20 -13.28 6.86 -3.01
N SER A 21 -14.30 6.00 -2.98
CA SER A 21 -15.70 6.44 -2.85
C SER A 21 -16.07 6.97 -1.48
N LYS A 22 -15.29 6.66 -0.43
CA LYS A 22 -15.59 7.02 0.96
C LYS A 22 -15.14 8.44 1.36
N GLU A 23 -14.70 9.27 0.41
CA GLU A 23 -14.09 10.61 0.65
C GLU A 23 -12.96 10.59 1.70
N LYS A 24 -12.31 9.44 1.87
CA LYS A 24 -11.17 9.28 2.78
C LYS A 24 -9.87 9.55 2.04
N ILE A 25 -8.92 10.16 2.74
CA ILE A 25 -7.54 10.23 2.27
C ILE A 25 -7.00 8.81 2.21
N VAL A 26 -6.66 8.36 1.00
CA VAL A 26 -6.01 7.07 0.77
C VAL A 26 -4.50 7.25 0.90
N ARG A 27 -3.86 6.51 1.80
CA ARG A 27 -2.41 6.55 2.00
C ARG A 27 -1.77 5.53 1.09
N VAL A 28 -1.00 6.02 0.14
CA VAL A 28 -0.33 5.19 -0.86
C VAL A 28 1.16 5.35 -0.71
N LEU A 29 1.90 4.23 -0.61
CA LEU A 29 3.36 4.26 -0.59
C LEU A 29 3.91 3.91 -1.96
N GLU A 30 4.87 4.69 -2.44
CA GLU A 30 5.57 4.38 -3.68
C GLU A 30 6.55 3.20 -3.47
N ALA A 31 6.47 2.21 -4.35
CA ALA A 31 7.42 1.10 -4.43
C ALA A 31 8.20 1.20 -5.73
N HIS A 32 9.52 1.02 -5.65
CA HIS A 32 10.44 1.15 -6.78
C HIS A 32 10.82 -0.22 -7.38
N ASN A 33 10.47 -1.32 -6.71
CA ASN A 33 10.74 -2.69 -7.13
C ASN A 33 9.96 -3.70 -6.25
N GLY A 34 10.10 -4.99 -6.52
CA GLY A 34 9.44 -6.04 -5.76
C GLY A 34 9.76 -6.05 -4.26
N LEU A 35 10.99 -5.71 -3.86
CA LEU A 35 11.42 -5.70 -2.47
C LEU A 35 10.77 -4.56 -1.68
N SER A 36 10.84 -3.34 -2.20
CA SER A 36 10.14 -2.18 -1.63
C SER A 36 8.64 -2.40 -1.57
N GLY A 37 8.04 -3.08 -2.56
CA GLY A 37 6.63 -3.47 -2.53
C GLY A 37 6.29 -4.46 -1.41
N ILE A 38 7.19 -5.38 -1.05
CA ILE A 38 7.00 -6.28 0.10
C ILE A 38 7.10 -5.52 1.42
N ILE A 39 8.07 -4.60 1.54
CA ILE A 39 8.22 -3.75 2.71
C ILE A 39 6.95 -2.91 2.90
N ALA A 40 6.51 -2.21 1.84
CA ALA A 40 5.30 -1.39 1.85
C ALA A 40 4.06 -2.18 2.29
N ASN A 41 3.89 -3.41 1.79
CA ASN A 41 2.77 -4.29 2.12
C ASN A 41 2.72 -4.70 3.59
N ASN A 42 3.89 -4.81 4.25
CA ASN A 42 3.99 -5.31 5.62
C ASN A 42 4.26 -4.20 6.64
N THR A 43 4.36 -2.94 6.19
CA THR A 43 4.66 -1.80 7.07
C THR A 43 3.39 -1.33 7.74
N TYR A 44 3.39 -1.35 9.06
CA TYR A 44 2.36 -0.77 9.89
C TYR A 44 2.99 -0.11 11.12
N ILE A 45 2.23 0.77 11.75
CA ILE A 45 2.55 1.32 13.07
C ILE A 45 1.42 1.00 14.04
N GLU A 46 1.82 0.66 15.26
CA GLU A 46 0.94 0.47 16.42
C GLU A 46 1.41 1.39 17.54
N GLY A 47 0.48 2.07 18.22
CA GLY A 47 0.82 2.96 19.32
C GLY A 47 -0.37 3.73 19.86
N LEU A 48 -0.09 4.82 20.57
CA LEU A 48 -1.09 5.73 21.13
C LEU A 48 -1.02 7.09 20.41
N SER A 49 -2.15 7.61 19.97
CA SER A 49 -2.35 8.99 19.52
C SER A 49 -3.40 9.60 20.42
N ASP A 50 -3.06 10.62 21.20
CA ASP A 50 -3.98 11.26 22.16
C ASP A 50 -4.67 10.24 23.09
N GLU A 51 -3.88 9.30 23.64
CA GLU A 51 -4.33 8.18 24.48
C GLU A 51 -5.24 7.14 23.79
N VAL A 52 -5.50 7.29 22.48
CA VAL A 52 -6.25 6.33 21.68
C VAL A 52 -5.29 5.37 20.97
N SER A 53 -5.53 4.07 21.09
CA SER A 53 -4.80 3.05 20.33
C SER A 53 -4.99 3.25 18.83
N VAL A 54 -3.88 3.32 18.10
CA VAL A 54 -3.86 3.52 16.66
C VAL A 54 -3.12 2.35 16.01
N TYR A 55 -3.75 1.78 14.99
CA TYR A 55 -3.13 0.91 14.00
C TYR A 55 -3.18 1.62 12.65
N ARG A 56 -2.03 1.85 12.01
CA ARG A 56 -1.97 2.47 10.68
C ARG A 56 -1.05 1.69 9.76
N GLU A 57 -1.60 1.29 8.62
CA GLU A 57 -0.90 0.72 7.48
C GLU A 57 -1.17 1.57 6.22
N PHE A 58 -0.51 1.24 5.11
CA PHE A 58 -0.80 1.84 3.81
C PHE A 58 -2.00 1.16 3.14
N ASP A 59 -2.86 1.97 2.53
CA ASP A 59 -4.09 1.51 1.90
C ASP A 59 -3.84 0.95 0.49
N ALA A 60 -2.76 1.40 -0.16
CA ALA A 60 -2.31 0.91 -1.46
C ALA A 60 -0.81 1.11 -1.69
N ILE A 61 -0.31 0.54 -2.78
CA ILE A 61 1.05 0.75 -3.31
C ILE A 61 0.93 1.46 -4.65
N TRP A 62 1.78 2.46 -4.88
CA TRP A 62 1.95 3.15 -6.15
C TRP A 62 3.29 2.75 -6.76
N GLU A 63 3.35 2.65 -8.08
CA GLU A 63 4.60 2.50 -8.81
C GLU A 63 4.53 3.45 -10.00
N SER A 64 5.55 4.30 -10.13
CA SER A 64 5.61 5.28 -11.23
C SER A 64 6.59 4.80 -12.28
N SER A 65 6.34 5.20 -13.53
CA SER A 65 7.28 4.94 -14.62
C SER A 65 8.66 5.55 -14.36
N LEU A 66 8.73 6.66 -13.61
CA LEU A 66 9.98 7.30 -13.22
C LEU A 66 10.78 6.40 -12.27
N THR A 67 10.16 5.89 -11.21
CA THR A 67 10.87 5.06 -10.22
C THR A 67 11.16 3.66 -10.74
N ASP A 68 10.29 3.12 -11.59
CA ASP A 68 10.57 1.88 -12.33
C ASP A 68 11.81 2.02 -13.21
N SER A 69 11.88 3.09 -14.01
CA SER A 69 13.03 3.35 -14.89
C SER A 69 14.31 3.56 -14.09
N ALA A 70 14.27 4.40 -13.06
CA ALA A 70 15.43 4.69 -12.22
C ALA A 70 15.97 3.44 -11.50
N SER A 71 15.11 2.47 -11.18
CA SER A 71 15.53 1.20 -10.56
C SER A 71 16.31 0.29 -11.51
N LYS A 72 16.13 0.48 -12.83
CA LYS A 72 16.73 -0.35 -13.89
C LYS A 72 18.01 0.25 -14.46
N GLY A 73 18.26 1.55 -14.25
CA GLY A 73 19.42 2.29 -14.77
C GLY A 73 19.05 3.08 -16.01
#